data_AF-A0A3D8HCR2-F1
#
_entry.id   AF-A0A3D8HCR2-F1
#
_cell.length_a   1.000
_cell.length_b   1.000
_cell.length_c   1.000
_cell.angle_alpha   90.00
_cell.angle_beta   90.00
_cell.angle_gamma   90.00
#
_symmetry.space_group_name_H-M   'P 1'
#
loop_
_entity.id
_entity.type
_entity.pdbx_description
1 polymer ?
#
loop_
_entity_poly.entity_id
_entity_poly.type
_entity_poly.pdbx_seq_one_letter_code
_entity_poly.pdbx_strand_id
1 'polypeptide(L)'
;MEFSAQQIASVLGGTVEGNPEVKVNNFSKIEEGKPGTLSFLANPKYEHFIYNTEASIVLVNNDFTPSEPVKATLVKVANAYASLAILLNMVEQAKTKKAGIDATAFIAGSATVGEDCYVGNFAYIGENVKIGKNCRIYPHAYIGDNVTIGENCTIYPHATIYNGCVIGNNCILHAGSVIGSDGFGFAPEGDNYKKIPQLGNVVLEDDVEIGANTTIDRAVMDSTIIRRGVKLDNLVQIAHNVEVGENTVMAAQVGIAGSVKIGSHCMFGGQAGLSGHIHVADHVVFGAQCGVISDVKEPATLLGAPAINAKAFMRSSAIFNRLPDMYRQMGQMQREIEQLKKELNK
;
A
#
# COMPACT_ATOMS: atom_id res chain seq x y z
N MET A 1 15.09 -25.43 3.79
CA MET A 1 14.44 -26.35 2.82
C MET A 1 15.19 -26.25 1.52
N GLU A 2 15.28 -27.35 0.77
CA GLU A 2 15.89 -27.42 -0.55
C GLU A 2 14.84 -27.79 -1.58
N PHE A 3 14.86 -27.13 -2.74
CA PHE A 3 13.97 -27.42 -3.87
C PHE A 3 14.79 -27.64 -5.13
N SER A 4 14.44 -28.65 -5.93
CA SER A 4 15.02 -28.84 -7.26
C SER A 4 14.35 -27.96 -8.31
N ALA A 5 15.03 -27.71 -9.42
CA ALA A 5 14.45 -27.00 -10.56
C ALA A 5 13.16 -27.66 -11.05
N GLN A 6 13.10 -28.99 -11.08
CA GLN A 6 11.89 -29.73 -11.45
C GLN A 6 10.73 -29.49 -10.46
N GLN A 7 11.00 -29.50 -9.16
CA GLN A 7 9.97 -29.22 -8.14
C GLN A 7 9.44 -27.79 -8.27
N ILE A 8 10.33 -26.82 -8.46
CA ILE A 8 9.98 -25.42 -8.67
C ILE A 8 9.10 -25.26 -9.92
N ALA A 9 9.51 -25.87 -11.04
CA ALA A 9 8.73 -25.85 -12.27
C ALA A 9 7.34 -26.49 -12.08
N SER A 10 7.25 -27.65 -11.41
CA SER A 10 5.97 -28.31 -11.15
C SER A 10 5.02 -27.48 -10.29
N VAL A 11 5.53 -26.79 -9.25
CA VAL A 11 4.73 -25.89 -8.40
C VAL A 11 4.23 -24.67 -9.17
N LEU A 12 5.06 -24.13 -10.06
CA LEU A 12 4.78 -22.90 -10.80
C LEU A 12 4.07 -23.15 -12.15
N GLY A 13 3.85 -24.40 -12.54
CA GLY A 13 3.34 -24.76 -13.86
C GLY A 13 4.29 -24.38 -15.01
N GLY A 14 5.60 -24.37 -14.73
CA GLY A 14 6.66 -24.01 -15.67
C GLY A 14 7.36 -25.20 -16.32
N THR A 15 8.35 -24.91 -17.15
CA THR A 15 9.25 -25.89 -17.78
C THR A 15 10.71 -25.63 -17.40
N VAL A 16 11.53 -26.69 -17.43
CA VAL A 16 12.96 -26.59 -17.11
C VAL A 16 13.79 -26.66 -18.39
N GLU A 17 14.77 -25.78 -18.50
CA GLU A 17 15.83 -25.81 -19.52
C GLU A 17 17.19 -25.82 -18.81
N GLY A 18 17.94 -26.92 -18.94
CA GLY A 18 19.17 -27.18 -18.17
C GLY A 18 19.06 -28.45 -17.32
N ASN A 19 19.60 -28.42 -16.10
CA ASN A 19 19.63 -29.58 -15.21
C ASN A 19 18.39 -29.60 -14.27
N PRO A 20 17.41 -30.51 -14.44
CA PRO A 20 16.21 -30.55 -13.60
C PRO A 20 16.49 -30.90 -12.13
N GLU A 21 17.62 -31.52 -11.84
CA GLU A 21 18.00 -31.98 -10.50
C GLU A 21 18.82 -30.95 -9.71
N VAL A 22 19.17 -29.80 -10.31
CA VAL A 22 19.89 -28.75 -9.57
C VAL A 22 19.02 -28.25 -8.41
N LYS A 23 19.62 -28.13 -7.23
CA LYS A 23 18.92 -27.74 -6.01
C LYS A 23 19.32 -26.35 -5.56
N VAL A 24 18.35 -25.66 -4.97
CA VAL A 24 18.51 -24.35 -4.35
C VAL A 24 17.91 -24.37 -2.95
N ASN A 25 18.52 -23.61 -2.05
CA ASN A 25 18.04 -23.44 -0.66
C ASN A 25 17.85 -21.98 -0.26
N ASN A 26 18.13 -21.04 -1.16
CA ASN A 26 18.05 -19.62 -0.89
C ASN A 26 17.77 -18.81 -2.17
N PHE A 27 17.56 -17.51 -2.04
CA PHE A 27 17.33 -16.58 -3.14
C PHE A 27 18.50 -15.59 -3.26
N SER A 28 18.73 -15.07 -4.47
CA SER A 28 19.68 -14.00 -4.70
C SER A 28 19.15 -13.01 -5.74
N LYS A 29 19.68 -11.79 -5.70
CA LYS A 29 19.61 -10.88 -6.85
C LYS A 29 20.39 -11.48 -8.03
N ILE A 30 20.03 -11.09 -9.25
CA ILE A 30 20.64 -11.68 -10.45
C ILE A 30 22.08 -11.19 -10.62
N GLU A 31 22.38 -9.95 -10.22
CA GLU A 31 23.72 -9.34 -10.24
C GLU A 31 24.68 -9.97 -9.24
N GLU A 32 24.14 -10.48 -8.13
CA GLU A 32 24.87 -11.03 -6.98
C GLU A 32 24.62 -12.54 -6.83
N GLY A 33 24.35 -13.22 -7.96
CA GLY A 33 24.04 -14.65 -7.99
C GLY A 33 25.10 -15.48 -7.28
N LYS A 34 24.66 -16.53 -6.56
CA LYS A 34 25.55 -17.47 -5.88
C LYS A 34 25.13 -18.92 -6.13
N PRO A 35 26.07 -19.89 -6.10
CA PRO A 35 25.70 -21.30 -6.15
C PRO A 35 24.70 -21.67 -5.04
N GLY A 36 23.69 -22.49 -5.36
CA GLY A 36 22.63 -22.88 -4.44
C GLY A 36 21.49 -21.86 -4.28
N THR A 37 21.50 -20.77 -5.05
CA THR A 37 20.44 -19.74 -5.02
C THR A 37 19.56 -19.75 -6.26
N LEU A 38 18.31 -19.33 -6.07
CA LEU A 38 17.36 -18.99 -7.13
C LEU A 38 17.31 -17.47 -7.33
N SER A 39 17.36 -17.03 -8.58
CA SER A 39 17.12 -15.65 -8.99
C SER A 39 16.01 -15.58 -10.03
N PHE A 40 15.74 -14.38 -10.57
CA PHE A 40 14.73 -14.18 -11.59
C PHE A 40 15.12 -13.06 -12.56
N LEU A 41 14.62 -13.14 -13.79
CA LEU A 41 14.67 -12.09 -14.79
C LEU A 41 13.24 -11.81 -15.27
N ALA A 42 12.68 -10.69 -14.81
CA ALA A 42 11.37 -10.19 -15.27
C ALA A 42 11.46 -8.86 -16.02
N ASN A 43 12.49 -8.06 -15.75
CA ASN A 43 12.70 -6.76 -16.40
C ASN A 43 13.85 -6.87 -17.41
N PRO A 44 13.60 -6.63 -18.72
CA PRO A 44 14.62 -6.74 -19.75
C PRO A 44 15.88 -5.89 -19.51
N LYS A 45 15.78 -4.79 -18.74
CA LYS A 45 16.95 -3.97 -18.37
C LYS A 45 18.05 -4.75 -17.65
N TYR A 46 17.71 -5.85 -16.99
CA TYR A 46 18.63 -6.68 -16.21
C TYR A 46 19.13 -7.91 -16.97
N GLU A 47 18.77 -8.06 -18.26
CA GLU A 47 19.13 -9.25 -19.04
C GLU A 47 20.64 -9.50 -19.07
N HIS A 48 21.46 -8.44 -19.20
CA HIS A 48 22.92 -8.54 -19.22
C HIS A 48 23.54 -9.26 -18.01
N PHE A 49 22.83 -9.35 -16.88
CA PHE A 49 23.29 -10.08 -15.69
C PHE A 49 23.07 -11.59 -15.78
N ILE A 50 22.09 -12.07 -16.56
CA ILE A 50 21.77 -13.51 -16.62
C ILE A 50 22.94 -14.34 -17.18
N TYR A 51 23.76 -13.74 -18.04
CA TYR A 51 24.89 -14.40 -18.68
C TYR A 51 26.09 -14.58 -17.74
N ASN A 52 26.21 -13.75 -16.71
CA ASN A 52 27.35 -13.75 -15.79
C ASN A 52 26.98 -14.16 -14.35
N THR A 53 25.70 -14.40 -14.07
CA THR A 53 25.23 -14.76 -12.73
C THR A 53 25.75 -16.14 -12.28
N GLU A 54 26.09 -16.29 -11.00
CA GLU A 54 26.40 -17.60 -10.41
C GLU A 54 25.19 -18.26 -9.75
N ALA A 55 23.99 -17.69 -9.88
CA ALA A 55 22.75 -18.32 -9.44
C ALA A 55 22.57 -19.69 -10.11
N SER A 56 22.11 -20.68 -9.35
CA SER A 56 21.95 -22.04 -9.87
C SER A 56 20.67 -22.20 -10.68
N ILE A 57 19.62 -21.46 -10.32
CA ILE A 57 18.34 -21.41 -11.05
C ILE A 57 17.98 -19.96 -11.32
N VAL A 58 17.47 -19.66 -12.52
CA VAL A 58 16.87 -18.36 -12.84
C VAL A 58 15.45 -18.56 -13.38
N LEU A 59 14.47 -17.93 -12.72
CA LEU A 59 13.10 -17.83 -13.25
C LEU A 59 13.07 -16.83 -14.42
N VAL A 60 12.49 -17.23 -15.54
CA VAL A 60 12.33 -16.38 -16.72
C VAL A 60 10.92 -16.50 -17.28
N ASN A 61 10.45 -15.49 -18.00
CA ASN A 61 9.18 -15.60 -18.70
C ASN A 61 9.29 -16.63 -19.86
N ASN A 62 8.16 -17.23 -20.23
CA ASN A 62 8.10 -18.24 -21.31
C ASN A 62 8.66 -17.73 -22.65
N ASP A 63 8.50 -16.44 -22.93
CA ASP A 63 8.94 -15.75 -24.14
C ASP A 63 10.42 -15.34 -24.13
N PHE A 64 11.09 -15.42 -22.98
CA PHE A 64 12.52 -15.13 -22.90
C PHE A 64 13.33 -16.12 -23.74
N THR A 65 14.16 -15.58 -24.63
CA THR A 65 15.08 -16.36 -25.46
C THR A 65 16.48 -15.81 -25.24
N PRO A 66 17.41 -16.58 -24.66
CA PRO A 66 18.75 -16.08 -24.37
C PRO A 66 19.52 -15.79 -25.67
N SER A 67 20.20 -14.65 -25.71
CA SER A 67 21.05 -14.25 -26.86
C SER A 67 22.45 -14.87 -26.78
N GLU A 68 22.89 -15.25 -25.58
CA GLU A 68 24.16 -15.92 -25.29
C GLU A 68 23.92 -17.16 -24.40
N PRO A 69 24.84 -18.13 -24.36
CA PRO A 69 24.71 -19.30 -23.48
C PRO A 69 24.55 -18.90 -22.01
N VAL A 70 23.53 -19.44 -21.35
CA VAL A 70 23.27 -19.22 -19.92
C VAL A 70 23.78 -20.40 -19.11
N LYS A 71 24.59 -20.12 -18.07
CA LYS A 71 25.15 -21.14 -17.17
C LYS A 71 24.12 -21.71 -16.19
N ALA A 72 23.20 -20.87 -15.72
CA ALA A 72 22.15 -21.25 -14.79
C ALA A 72 21.11 -22.17 -15.45
N THR A 73 20.45 -23.02 -14.66
CA THR A 73 19.25 -23.73 -15.13
C THR A 73 18.08 -22.74 -15.19
N LEU A 74 17.40 -22.66 -16.33
CA LEU A 74 16.26 -21.80 -16.51
C LEU A 74 14.98 -22.54 -16.13
N VAL A 75 14.11 -21.86 -15.37
CA VAL A 75 12.73 -22.30 -15.18
C VAL A 75 11.83 -21.27 -15.84
N LYS A 76 11.20 -21.67 -16.95
CA LYS A 76 10.33 -20.81 -17.75
C LYS A 76 8.91 -20.85 -17.21
N VAL A 77 8.34 -19.68 -16.95
CA VAL A 77 7.01 -19.52 -16.36
C VAL A 77 6.23 -18.43 -17.06
N ALA A 78 4.90 -18.37 -16.86
CA ALA A 78 4.06 -17.35 -17.49
C ALA A 78 4.43 -15.92 -17.04
N ASN A 79 4.81 -15.74 -15.77
CA ASN A 79 5.26 -14.47 -15.21
C ASN A 79 6.29 -14.71 -14.11
N ALA A 80 7.56 -14.40 -14.37
CA ALA A 80 8.67 -14.66 -13.46
C ALA A 80 8.56 -13.87 -12.15
N TYR A 81 8.06 -12.62 -12.20
CA TYR A 81 7.91 -11.78 -11.00
C TYR A 81 6.81 -12.32 -10.08
N ALA A 82 5.64 -12.64 -10.63
CA ALA A 82 4.54 -13.25 -9.89
C ALA A 82 4.94 -14.62 -9.31
N SER A 83 5.70 -15.41 -10.09
CA SER A 83 6.18 -16.72 -9.66
C SER A 83 7.17 -16.64 -8.50
N LEU A 84 8.06 -15.65 -8.50
CA LEU A 84 8.94 -15.41 -7.35
C LEU A 84 8.13 -15.13 -6.08
N ALA A 85 7.07 -14.32 -6.17
CA ALA A 85 6.20 -14.03 -5.03
C ALA A 85 5.54 -15.30 -4.47
N ILE A 86 5.09 -16.22 -5.34
CA ILE A 86 4.55 -17.52 -4.92
C ILE A 86 5.59 -18.32 -4.13
N LEU A 87 6.82 -18.44 -4.65
CA LEU A 87 7.88 -19.20 -3.97
C LEU A 87 8.28 -18.57 -2.62
N LEU A 88 8.42 -17.24 -2.57
CA LEU A 88 8.74 -16.54 -1.32
C LEU A 88 7.63 -16.74 -0.28
N ASN A 89 6.36 -16.70 -0.69
CA ASN A 89 5.22 -16.99 0.18
C ASN A 89 5.25 -18.43 0.72
N MET A 90 5.60 -19.41 -0.11
CA MET A 90 5.72 -20.80 0.36
C MET A 90 6.82 -20.95 1.41
N VAL A 91 7.97 -20.31 1.21
CA VAL A 91 9.07 -20.33 2.19
C VAL A 91 8.65 -19.65 3.48
N GLU A 92 7.93 -18.54 3.41
CA GLU A 92 7.40 -17.85 4.59
C GLU A 92 6.37 -18.71 5.33
N GLN A 93 5.46 -19.36 4.61
CA GLN A 93 4.42 -20.23 5.20
C GLN A 93 5.02 -21.46 5.89
N ALA A 94 6.14 -21.97 5.39
CA ALA A 94 6.81 -23.13 5.95
C ALA A 94 7.72 -22.82 7.15
N LYS A 95 7.90 -21.53 7.52
CA LYS A 95 8.51 -21.18 8.80
C LYS A 95 7.58 -21.58 9.94
N THR A 96 8.14 -22.10 11.03
CA THR A 96 7.38 -22.43 12.23
C THR A 96 6.71 -21.17 12.77
N LYS A 97 5.38 -21.17 12.77
CA LYS A 97 4.58 -20.08 13.32
C LYS A 97 4.39 -20.31 14.82
N LYS A 98 4.51 -19.24 15.61
CA LYS A 98 4.13 -19.29 17.02
C LYS A 98 2.64 -19.61 17.13
N ALA A 99 2.25 -20.31 18.19
CA ALA A 99 0.89 -20.72 18.47
C ALA A 99 0.66 -20.69 19.99
N GLY A 100 -0.61 -20.58 20.39
CA GLY A 100 -1.01 -20.54 21.79
C GLY A 100 -1.00 -19.13 22.39
N ILE A 101 -1.37 -19.04 23.66
CA ILE A 101 -1.49 -17.79 24.40
C ILE A 101 -0.35 -17.72 25.42
N ASP A 102 0.50 -16.70 25.31
CA ASP A 102 1.56 -16.46 26.27
C ASP A 102 0.98 -16.09 27.64
N ALA A 103 1.59 -16.57 28.73
CA ALA A 103 1.07 -16.40 30.10
C ALA A 103 0.97 -14.94 30.58
N THR A 104 1.64 -14.01 29.90
CA THR A 104 1.62 -12.57 30.23
C THR A 104 0.68 -11.76 29.35
N ALA A 105 -0.04 -12.41 28.42
CA ALA A 105 -1.11 -11.75 27.67
C ALA A 105 -2.32 -11.51 28.58
N PHE A 106 -2.96 -10.35 28.44
CA PHE A 106 -4.22 -10.07 29.10
C PHE A 106 -5.37 -10.27 28.11
N ILE A 107 -6.33 -11.10 28.49
CA ILE A 107 -7.55 -11.35 27.72
C ILE A 107 -8.73 -11.24 28.67
N ALA A 108 -9.64 -10.30 28.40
CA ALA A 108 -10.86 -10.15 29.17
C ALA A 108 -11.70 -11.43 29.15
N GLY A 109 -12.38 -11.74 30.26
CA GLY A 109 -13.16 -12.98 30.39
C GLY A 109 -14.36 -13.08 29.44
N SER A 110 -14.82 -11.95 28.88
CA SER A 110 -15.89 -11.88 27.89
C SER A 110 -15.39 -11.99 26.44
N ALA A 111 -14.08 -11.96 26.21
CA ALA A 111 -13.50 -12.06 24.87
C ALA A 111 -13.48 -13.51 24.38
N THR A 112 -13.64 -13.69 23.07
CA THR A 112 -13.56 -14.99 22.41
C THR A 112 -12.41 -15.00 21.41
N VAL A 113 -11.49 -15.96 21.56
CA VAL A 113 -10.34 -16.16 20.66
C VAL A 113 -10.51 -17.50 19.94
N GLY A 114 -10.45 -17.48 18.61
CA GLY A 114 -10.60 -18.65 17.77
C GLY A 114 -9.46 -19.67 17.90
N GLU A 115 -9.68 -20.84 17.31
CA GLU A 115 -8.71 -21.93 17.24
C GLU A 115 -7.41 -21.51 16.53
N ASP A 116 -6.29 -22.15 16.90
CA ASP A 116 -4.96 -21.96 16.29
C ASP A 116 -4.45 -20.51 16.28
N CYS A 117 -4.97 -19.68 17.19
CA CYS A 117 -4.46 -18.34 17.40
C CYS A 117 -3.14 -18.33 18.17
N TYR A 118 -2.36 -17.29 17.93
CA TYR A 118 -1.24 -16.89 18.78
C TYR A 118 -1.54 -15.53 19.43
N VAL A 119 -1.36 -15.45 20.75
CA VAL A 119 -1.43 -14.19 21.50
C VAL A 119 -0.13 -14.04 22.29
N GLY A 120 0.68 -13.07 21.88
CA GLY A 120 2.01 -12.85 22.42
C GLY A 120 2.03 -12.09 23.75
N ASN A 121 3.18 -12.15 24.43
CA ASN A 121 3.42 -11.47 25.70
C ASN A 121 2.91 -10.02 25.73
N PHE A 122 2.22 -9.66 26.80
CA PHE A 122 1.72 -8.30 27.06
C PHE A 122 0.78 -7.74 25.98
N ALA A 123 0.24 -8.57 25.08
CA ALA A 123 -0.91 -8.17 24.29
C ALA A 123 -2.12 -7.95 25.21
N TYR A 124 -2.95 -6.95 24.88
CA TYR A 124 -4.17 -6.62 25.62
C TYR A 124 -5.38 -6.84 24.72
N ILE A 125 -6.31 -7.70 25.17
CA ILE A 125 -7.59 -7.95 24.52
C ILE A 125 -8.72 -7.54 25.48
N GLY A 126 -9.46 -6.50 25.10
CA GLY A 126 -10.54 -5.90 25.88
C GLY A 126 -11.84 -6.70 25.92
N GLU A 127 -12.87 -6.10 26.51
CA GLU A 127 -14.17 -6.72 26.75
C GLU A 127 -14.95 -6.94 25.44
N ASN A 128 -15.70 -8.03 25.34
CA ASN A 128 -16.55 -8.41 24.21
C ASN A 128 -15.83 -8.48 22.85
N VAL A 129 -14.51 -8.63 22.86
CA VAL A 129 -13.72 -8.78 21.64
C VAL A 129 -13.96 -10.16 21.03
N LYS A 130 -14.08 -10.21 19.70
CA LYS A 130 -14.21 -11.44 18.93
C LYS A 130 -13.05 -11.57 17.95
N ILE A 131 -12.25 -12.63 18.07
CA ILE A 131 -11.13 -12.91 17.17
C ILE A 131 -11.38 -14.26 16.50
N GLY A 132 -11.35 -14.28 15.16
CA GLY A 132 -11.49 -15.49 14.35
C GLY A 132 -10.32 -16.46 14.49
N LYS A 133 -10.35 -17.53 13.69
CA LYS A 133 -9.33 -18.60 13.73
C LYS A 133 -8.01 -18.14 13.13
N ASN A 134 -6.92 -18.81 13.49
CA ASN A 134 -5.59 -18.66 12.88
C ASN A 134 -4.98 -17.24 12.95
N CYS A 135 -5.48 -16.40 13.87
CA CYS A 135 -5.01 -15.04 14.05
C CYS A 135 -3.71 -14.98 14.86
N ARG A 136 -2.88 -13.98 14.56
CA ARG A 136 -1.58 -13.77 15.21
C ARG A 136 -1.54 -12.38 15.80
N ILE A 137 -1.71 -12.31 17.11
CA ILE A 137 -1.63 -11.08 17.88
C ILE A 137 -0.26 -11.05 18.54
N TYR A 138 0.65 -10.25 17.99
CA TYR A 138 2.03 -10.18 18.46
C TYR A 138 2.16 -9.34 19.76
N PRO A 139 3.31 -9.44 20.47
CA PRO A 139 3.50 -8.78 21.75
C PRO A 139 3.17 -7.30 21.75
N HIS A 140 2.58 -6.81 22.85
CA HIS A 140 2.19 -5.41 23.05
C HIS A 140 1.15 -4.83 22.07
N ALA A 141 0.49 -5.65 21.25
CA ALA A 141 -0.68 -5.20 20.50
C ALA A 141 -1.84 -4.88 21.47
N TYR A 142 -2.59 -3.81 21.17
CA TYR A 142 -3.76 -3.40 21.93
C TYR A 142 -5.02 -3.58 21.10
N ILE A 143 -5.99 -4.34 21.61
CA ILE A 143 -7.29 -4.56 21.00
C ILE A 143 -8.36 -4.09 21.98
N GLY A 144 -8.98 -2.95 21.66
CA GLY A 144 -9.99 -2.30 22.48
C GLY A 144 -11.32 -3.04 22.52
N ASP A 145 -12.21 -2.59 23.41
CA ASP A 145 -13.48 -3.27 23.68
C ASP A 145 -14.38 -3.31 22.45
N ASN A 146 -15.17 -4.37 22.33
CA ASN A 146 -16.15 -4.59 21.25
C ASN A 146 -15.54 -4.64 19.84
N VAL A 147 -14.22 -4.85 19.72
CA VAL A 147 -13.58 -5.07 18.42
C VAL A 147 -13.92 -6.45 17.89
N THR A 148 -14.15 -6.55 16.58
CA THR A 148 -14.27 -7.82 15.86
C THR A 148 -13.14 -7.96 14.86
N ILE A 149 -12.46 -9.10 14.86
CA ILE A 149 -11.40 -9.48 13.92
C ILE A 149 -11.78 -10.81 13.28
N GLY A 150 -11.74 -10.87 11.95
CA GLY A 150 -11.96 -12.07 11.17
C GLY A 150 -10.87 -13.13 11.35
N GLU A 151 -10.75 -14.02 10.37
CA GLU A 151 -9.80 -15.14 10.38
C GLU A 151 -8.47 -14.78 9.70
N ASN A 152 -7.41 -15.50 10.07
CA ASN A 152 -6.08 -15.41 9.45
C ASN A 152 -5.41 -14.03 9.52
N CYS A 153 -5.86 -13.15 10.43
CA CYS A 153 -5.30 -11.81 10.58
C CYS A 153 -3.96 -11.83 11.32
N THR A 154 -3.08 -10.91 10.97
CA THR A 154 -1.79 -10.72 11.64
C THR A 154 -1.67 -9.29 12.15
N ILE A 155 -1.59 -9.15 13.47
CA ILE A 155 -1.49 -7.88 14.18
C ILE A 155 -0.10 -7.82 14.81
N TYR A 156 0.79 -7.01 14.23
CA TYR A 156 2.20 -6.89 14.65
C TYR A 156 2.36 -6.09 15.95
N PRO A 157 3.56 -6.12 16.56
CA PRO A 157 3.78 -5.46 17.85
C PRO A 157 3.39 -3.99 17.87
N HIS A 158 2.81 -3.54 18.98
CA HIS A 158 2.39 -2.15 19.20
C HIS A 158 1.33 -1.62 18.22
N ALA A 159 0.74 -2.47 17.36
CA ALA A 159 -0.47 -2.08 16.64
C ALA A 159 -1.62 -1.86 17.64
N THR A 160 -2.39 -0.79 17.44
CA THR A 160 -3.47 -0.36 18.32
C THR A 160 -4.78 -0.33 17.56
N ILE A 161 -5.77 -1.08 18.03
CA ILE A 161 -7.13 -1.09 17.47
C ILE A 161 -8.08 -0.56 18.53
N TYR A 162 -8.70 0.58 18.27
CA TYR A 162 -9.63 1.25 19.18
C TYR A 162 -11.00 0.55 19.21
N ASN A 163 -11.76 0.87 20.25
CA ASN A 163 -13.04 0.23 20.58
C ASN A 163 -14.03 0.21 19.40
N GLY A 164 -14.72 -0.91 19.20
CA GLY A 164 -15.79 -1.06 18.22
C GLY A 164 -15.35 -1.11 16.75
N CYS A 165 -14.04 -1.13 16.45
CA CYS A 165 -13.57 -1.33 15.08
C CYS A 165 -13.84 -2.76 14.60
N VAL A 166 -13.98 -2.91 13.29
CA VAL A 166 -14.23 -4.20 12.63
C VAL A 166 -13.12 -4.45 11.62
N ILE A 167 -12.45 -5.58 11.75
CA ILE A 167 -11.38 -6.02 10.88
C ILE A 167 -11.84 -7.32 10.19
N GLY A 168 -11.77 -7.37 8.87
CA GLY A 168 -12.12 -8.53 8.06
C GLY A 168 -11.14 -9.69 8.21
N ASN A 169 -11.10 -10.55 7.20
CA ASN A 169 -10.23 -11.72 7.12
C ASN A 169 -8.92 -11.40 6.39
N ASN A 170 -7.87 -12.16 6.69
CA ASN A 170 -6.56 -12.06 6.04
C ASN A 170 -5.90 -10.67 6.14
N CYS A 171 -6.31 -9.84 7.11
CA CYS A 171 -5.75 -8.50 7.26
C CYS A 171 -4.36 -8.56 7.92
N ILE A 172 -3.48 -7.63 7.52
CA ILE A 172 -2.16 -7.46 8.11
C ILE A 172 -2.02 -6.04 8.62
N LEU A 173 -1.79 -5.86 9.93
CA LEU A 173 -1.59 -4.57 10.56
C LEU A 173 -0.17 -4.53 11.12
N HIS A 174 0.72 -3.78 10.46
CA HIS A 174 2.12 -3.66 10.80
C HIS A 174 2.35 -2.85 12.08
N ALA A 175 3.58 -2.94 12.59
CA ALA A 175 3.93 -2.42 13.92
C ALA A 175 3.64 -0.93 14.06
N GLY A 176 3.08 -0.54 15.21
CA GLY A 176 2.76 0.85 15.53
C GLY A 176 1.61 1.47 14.72
N SER A 177 0.94 0.71 13.83
CA SER A 177 -0.28 1.19 13.17
C SER A 177 -1.40 1.45 14.19
N VAL A 178 -2.20 2.49 13.94
CA VAL A 178 -3.29 2.90 14.83
C VAL A 178 -4.60 2.95 14.05
N ILE A 179 -5.56 2.15 14.48
CA ILE A 179 -6.86 2.00 13.83
C ILE A 179 -7.95 2.50 14.78
N GLY A 180 -8.67 3.53 14.35
CA GLY A 180 -9.82 4.09 15.04
C GLY A 180 -9.50 5.13 16.10
N SER A 181 -8.36 5.83 16.00
CA SER A 181 -8.11 7.05 16.79
C SER A 181 -9.14 8.14 16.48
N ASP A 182 -9.34 9.08 17.41
CA ASP A 182 -10.11 10.29 17.12
C ASP A 182 -9.47 11.09 15.99
N GLY A 183 -10.25 11.40 14.95
CA GLY A 183 -9.82 12.32 13.90
C GLY A 183 -9.76 13.79 14.34
N PHE A 184 -9.34 14.64 13.41
CA PHE A 184 -9.20 16.09 13.60
C PHE A 184 -10.55 16.84 13.59
N GLY A 185 -11.42 16.53 14.55
CA GLY A 185 -12.72 17.19 14.71
C GLY A 185 -12.68 18.32 15.74
N PHE A 186 -12.60 19.57 15.28
CA PHE A 186 -12.60 20.76 16.14
C PHE A 186 -13.53 21.85 15.58
N ALA A 187 -14.45 22.35 16.40
CA ALA A 187 -15.32 23.47 16.05
C ALA A 187 -14.71 24.79 16.60
N PRO A 188 -14.65 25.87 15.80
CA PRO A 188 -14.22 27.17 16.28
C PRO A 188 -15.26 27.74 17.26
N GLU A 189 -14.80 28.24 18.40
CA GLU A 189 -15.63 28.93 19.40
C GLU A 189 -14.86 30.15 19.94
N GLY A 190 -15.14 31.32 19.38
CA GLY A 190 -14.35 32.52 19.64
C GLY A 190 -12.90 32.33 19.20
N ASP A 191 -11.96 32.57 20.12
CA ASP A 191 -10.52 32.36 19.90
C ASP A 191 -10.05 30.92 20.21
N ASN A 192 -10.96 30.01 20.58
CA ASN A 192 -10.64 28.63 20.96
C ASN A 192 -11.21 27.61 19.97
N TYR A 193 -10.74 26.36 20.11
CA TYR A 193 -11.27 25.20 19.40
C TYR A 193 -11.86 24.20 20.40
N LYS A 194 -13.13 23.84 20.21
CA LYS A 194 -13.79 22.78 20.98
C LYS A 194 -13.69 21.45 20.27
N LYS A 195 -13.22 20.42 20.98
CA LYS A 195 -13.15 19.05 20.46
C LYS A 195 -14.55 18.52 20.17
N ILE A 196 -14.72 17.97 18.98
CA ILE A 196 -15.92 17.25 18.55
C ILE A 196 -15.67 15.75 18.83
N PRO A 197 -16.44 15.12 19.74
CA PRO A 197 -16.35 13.69 19.98
C PRO A 197 -16.57 12.88 18.70
N GLN A 198 -15.72 11.89 18.46
CA GLN A 198 -15.82 10.99 17.32
C GLN A 198 -16.47 9.69 17.79
N LEU A 199 -17.73 9.47 17.41
CA LEU A 199 -18.54 8.36 17.94
C LEU A 199 -18.56 7.13 17.02
N GLY A 200 -18.09 7.28 15.79
CA GLY A 200 -18.01 6.19 14.82
C GLY A 200 -16.89 5.20 15.10
N ASN A 201 -16.63 4.34 14.12
CA ASN A 201 -15.57 3.34 14.15
C ASN A 201 -14.77 3.33 12.83
N VAL A 202 -13.91 2.32 12.69
CA VAL A 202 -13.24 1.96 11.44
C VAL A 202 -13.67 0.55 11.05
N VAL A 203 -13.92 0.36 9.75
CA VAL A 203 -14.18 -0.94 9.15
C VAL A 203 -13.09 -1.21 8.11
N LEU A 204 -12.29 -2.25 8.34
CA LEU A 204 -11.40 -2.84 7.34
C LEU A 204 -12.06 -4.10 6.80
N GLU A 205 -12.23 -4.19 5.49
CA GLU A 205 -12.70 -5.41 4.83
C GLU A 205 -11.54 -6.42 4.64
N ASP A 206 -11.83 -7.52 3.94
CA ASP A 206 -10.89 -8.62 3.76
C ASP A 206 -9.62 -8.21 2.98
N ASP A 207 -8.52 -8.92 3.21
CA ASP A 207 -7.25 -8.78 2.49
C ASP A 207 -6.62 -7.38 2.54
N VAL A 208 -6.99 -6.56 3.52
CA VAL A 208 -6.40 -5.23 3.75
C VAL A 208 -5.03 -5.34 4.43
N GLU A 209 -4.06 -4.57 3.95
CA GLU A 209 -2.74 -4.46 4.58
C GLU A 209 -2.42 -3.00 4.95
N ILE A 210 -2.04 -2.79 6.21
CA ILE A 210 -1.76 -1.49 6.80
C ILE A 210 -0.30 -1.46 7.26
N GLY A 211 0.49 -0.58 6.65
CA GLY A 211 1.91 -0.36 6.92
C GLY A 211 2.20 0.16 8.32
N ALA A 212 3.49 0.16 8.68
CA ALA A 212 3.95 0.55 9.99
C ALA A 212 3.69 2.04 10.24
N ASN A 213 3.24 2.36 11.47
CA ASN A 213 2.88 3.71 11.90
C ASN A 213 1.85 4.42 11.00
N THR A 214 1.05 3.67 10.24
CA THR A 214 -0.11 4.21 9.52
C THR A 214 -1.28 4.42 10.47
N THR A 215 -1.97 5.55 10.32
CA THR A 215 -3.05 6.01 11.19
C THR A 215 -4.34 6.10 10.40
N ILE A 216 -5.40 5.48 10.91
CA ILE A 216 -6.74 5.51 10.33
C ILE A 216 -7.71 6.00 11.39
N ASP A 217 -8.21 7.21 11.22
CA ASP A 217 -9.11 7.82 12.19
C ASP A 217 -10.53 7.25 12.07
N ARG A 218 -11.20 7.10 13.20
CA ARG A 218 -12.63 6.77 13.20
C ARG A 218 -13.45 7.93 12.66
N ALA A 219 -14.61 7.59 12.11
CA ALA A 219 -15.56 8.57 11.65
C ALA A 219 -16.22 9.35 12.80
N VAL A 220 -16.74 10.55 12.50
CA VAL A 220 -17.56 11.33 13.45
C VAL A 220 -18.82 10.55 13.81
N MET A 221 -19.50 10.05 12.78
CA MET A 221 -20.71 9.22 12.80
C MET A 221 -20.48 8.10 11.78
N ASP A 222 -20.99 6.89 12.04
CA ASP A 222 -20.80 5.69 11.22
C ASP A 222 -19.35 5.18 11.19
N SER A 223 -18.74 5.05 10.00
CA SER A 223 -17.46 4.36 9.81
C SER A 223 -16.56 5.07 8.81
N THR A 224 -15.26 5.09 9.11
CA THR A 224 -14.21 5.19 8.07
C THR A 224 -14.05 3.78 7.48
N ILE A 225 -14.05 3.66 6.16
CA ILE A 225 -14.15 2.36 5.48
C ILE A 225 -12.95 2.15 4.57
N ILE A 226 -12.25 1.03 4.77
CA ILE A 226 -11.19 0.56 3.89
C ILE A 226 -11.66 -0.74 3.24
N ARG A 227 -11.95 -0.67 1.94
CA ARG A 227 -12.53 -1.79 1.19
C ARG A 227 -11.52 -2.90 0.92
N ARG A 228 -12.04 -4.05 0.48
CA ARG A 228 -11.27 -5.28 0.27
C ARG A 228 -10.03 -5.06 -0.60
N GLY A 229 -8.93 -5.68 -0.20
CA GLY A 229 -7.68 -5.71 -0.97
C GLY A 229 -6.86 -4.42 -0.97
N VAL A 230 -7.28 -3.37 -0.25
CA VAL A 230 -6.52 -2.12 -0.14
C VAL A 230 -5.16 -2.34 0.55
N LYS A 231 -4.11 -1.70 0.01
CA LYS A 231 -2.75 -1.75 0.57
C LYS A 231 -2.25 -0.34 0.89
N LEU A 232 -2.06 -0.05 2.17
CA LEU A 232 -1.50 1.21 2.64
C LEU A 232 -0.08 0.97 3.12
N ASP A 233 0.89 1.65 2.53
CA ASP A 233 2.29 1.61 2.97
C ASP A 233 2.45 2.37 4.30
N ASN A 234 3.70 2.50 4.77
CA ASN A 234 4.07 3.09 6.04
C ASN A 234 3.74 4.59 6.12
N LEU A 235 3.43 5.05 7.33
CA LEU A 235 3.20 6.47 7.64
C LEU A 235 2.09 7.13 6.80
N VAL A 236 1.13 6.35 6.31
CA VAL A 236 -0.06 6.88 5.64
C VAL A 236 -1.01 7.44 6.69
N GLN A 237 -1.69 8.55 6.36
CA GLN A 237 -2.76 9.13 7.17
C GLN A 237 -4.09 9.02 6.43
N ILE A 238 -5.06 8.34 7.04
CA ILE A 238 -6.46 8.31 6.61
C ILE A 238 -7.29 9.03 7.67
N ALA A 239 -7.83 10.20 7.33
CA ALA A 239 -8.67 10.96 8.24
C ALA A 239 -10.08 10.36 8.41
N HIS A 240 -10.87 10.98 9.29
CA HIS A 240 -12.22 10.55 9.62
C HIS A 240 -13.16 10.54 8.39
N ASN A 241 -14.10 9.60 8.36
CA ASN A 241 -15.15 9.45 7.33
C ASN A 241 -14.63 9.16 5.91
N VAL A 242 -13.34 8.83 5.75
CA VAL A 242 -12.79 8.46 4.45
C VAL A 242 -13.34 7.09 4.04
N GLU A 243 -13.60 6.94 2.74
CA GLU A 243 -13.89 5.66 2.11
C GLU A 243 -12.83 5.39 1.02
N VAL A 244 -12.14 4.26 1.12
CA VAL A 244 -11.13 3.82 0.14
C VAL A 244 -11.63 2.60 -0.61
N GLY A 245 -11.85 2.74 -1.92
CA GLY A 245 -12.35 1.69 -2.81
C GLY A 245 -11.42 0.49 -2.99
N GLU A 246 -11.96 -0.61 -3.53
CA GLU A 246 -11.31 -1.91 -3.58
C GLU A 246 -9.98 -1.88 -4.34
N ASN A 247 -9.00 -2.67 -3.87
CA ASN A 247 -7.69 -2.84 -4.53
C ASN A 247 -6.93 -1.52 -4.82
N THR A 248 -7.26 -0.45 -4.12
CA THR A 248 -6.50 0.80 -4.16
C THR A 248 -5.22 0.66 -3.35
N VAL A 249 -4.11 1.19 -3.87
CA VAL A 249 -2.79 1.12 -3.22
C VAL A 249 -2.23 2.50 -2.97
N MET A 250 -1.65 2.70 -1.79
CA MET A 250 -1.03 3.96 -1.38
C MET A 250 0.40 3.74 -0.93
N ALA A 251 1.35 4.42 -1.58
CA ALA A 251 2.74 4.44 -1.15
C ALA A 251 2.94 5.29 0.12
N ALA A 252 4.14 5.22 0.70
CA ALA A 252 4.41 5.83 1.99
C ALA A 252 4.09 7.33 2.05
N GLN A 253 3.65 7.77 3.24
CA GLN A 253 3.38 9.17 3.56
C GLN A 253 2.25 9.83 2.76
N VAL A 254 1.39 9.06 2.11
CA VAL A 254 0.14 9.59 1.53
C VAL A 254 -0.76 10.13 2.64
N GLY A 255 -1.36 11.30 2.42
CA GLY A 255 -2.26 11.95 3.37
C GLY A 255 -3.64 12.21 2.76
N ILE A 256 -4.68 11.61 3.35
CA ILE A 256 -6.07 11.77 2.91
C ILE A 256 -6.85 12.53 3.98
N ALA A 257 -7.35 13.71 3.62
CA ALA A 257 -8.18 14.52 4.51
C ALA A 257 -9.60 13.96 4.69
N GLY A 258 -10.35 14.51 5.65
CA GLY A 258 -11.62 13.93 6.09
C GLY A 258 -12.69 13.90 5.02
N SER A 259 -13.57 12.88 5.10
CA SER A 259 -14.75 12.70 4.24
C SER A 259 -14.47 12.58 2.74
N VAL A 260 -13.27 12.14 2.35
CA VAL A 260 -12.92 11.85 0.95
C VAL A 260 -13.45 10.47 0.56
N LYS A 261 -13.99 10.35 -0.65
CA LYS A 261 -14.39 9.07 -1.24
C LYS A 261 -13.49 8.72 -2.43
N ILE A 262 -12.72 7.66 -2.29
CA ILE A 262 -11.76 7.19 -3.28
C ILE A 262 -12.31 5.97 -3.99
N GLY A 263 -12.29 5.98 -5.32
CA GLY A 263 -12.68 4.84 -6.15
C GLY A 263 -11.74 3.64 -6.02
N SER A 264 -12.10 2.57 -6.72
CA SER A 264 -11.37 1.31 -6.75
C SER A 264 -10.18 1.36 -7.70
N HIS A 265 -9.17 0.52 -7.47
CA HIS A 265 -7.98 0.37 -8.31
C HIS A 265 -7.20 1.68 -8.54
N CYS A 266 -7.26 2.61 -7.59
CA CYS A 266 -6.44 3.82 -7.63
C CYS A 266 -5.00 3.52 -7.17
N MET A 267 -4.05 4.30 -7.65
CA MET A 267 -2.64 4.19 -7.27
C MET A 267 -2.11 5.54 -6.80
N PHE A 268 -1.61 5.60 -5.57
CA PHE A 268 -1.04 6.82 -5.00
C PHE A 268 0.47 6.70 -4.85
N GLY A 269 1.20 7.57 -5.54
CA GLY A 269 2.62 7.78 -5.36
C GLY A 269 2.93 8.38 -3.99
N GLY A 270 4.18 8.19 -3.53
CA GLY A 270 4.58 8.61 -2.18
C GLY A 270 4.34 10.10 -1.94
N GLN A 271 3.88 10.43 -0.73
CA GLN A 271 3.55 11.81 -0.31
C GLN A 271 2.45 12.50 -1.15
N ALA A 272 1.62 11.77 -1.90
CA ALA A 272 0.43 12.37 -2.50
C ALA A 272 -0.57 12.82 -1.41
N GLY A 273 -1.30 13.90 -1.66
CA GLY A 273 -2.22 14.51 -0.69
C GLY A 273 -3.56 14.92 -1.31
N LEU A 274 -4.67 14.57 -0.66
CA LEU A 274 -6.03 14.92 -1.08
C LEU A 274 -6.69 15.85 -0.06
N SER A 275 -7.35 16.91 -0.55
CA SER A 275 -8.19 17.79 0.27
C SER A 275 -9.48 17.10 0.72
N GLY A 276 -10.08 17.57 1.80
CA GLY A 276 -11.29 16.96 2.37
C GLY A 276 -12.50 17.09 1.43
N HIS A 277 -13.49 16.23 1.64
CA HIS A 277 -14.81 16.27 0.99
C HIS A 277 -14.82 16.12 -0.54
N ILE A 278 -13.78 15.54 -1.15
CA ILE A 278 -13.74 15.30 -2.60
C ILE A 278 -14.07 13.84 -2.95
N HIS A 279 -14.49 13.64 -4.20
CA HIS A 279 -14.76 12.34 -4.80
C HIS A 279 -13.73 12.04 -5.90
N VAL A 280 -13.19 10.82 -5.89
CA VAL A 280 -12.21 10.34 -6.87
C VAL A 280 -12.78 9.12 -7.57
N ALA A 281 -12.79 9.15 -8.90
CA ALA A 281 -13.21 8.04 -9.75
C ALA A 281 -12.29 6.82 -9.61
N ASP A 282 -12.74 5.68 -10.14
CA ASP A 282 -11.92 4.47 -10.21
C ASP A 282 -10.71 4.66 -11.14
N HIS A 283 -9.68 3.85 -10.95
CA HIS A 283 -8.50 3.78 -11.83
C HIS A 283 -7.72 5.10 -11.98
N VAL A 284 -7.73 5.96 -10.96
CA VAL A 284 -6.93 7.19 -10.95
C VAL A 284 -5.51 6.91 -10.45
N VAL A 285 -4.52 7.47 -11.14
CA VAL A 285 -3.10 7.38 -10.77
C VAL A 285 -2.61 8.74 -10.32
N PHE A 286 -2.20 8.84 -9.06
CA PHE A 286 -1.62 10.03 -8.46
C PHE A 286 -0.11 9.89 -8.43
N GLY A 287 0.61 10.81 -9.08
CA GLY A 287 2.06 10.88 -9.01
C GLY A 287 2.55 11.20 -7.60
N ALA A 288 3.82 10.92 -7.32
CA ALA A 288 4.44 11.28 -6.05
C ALA A 288 4.32 12.80 -5.80
N GLN A 289 4.08 13.18 -4.55
CA GLN A 289 3.94 14.58 -4.10
C GLN A 289 2.84 15.40 -4.82
N CYS A 290 1.90 14.75 -5.50
CA CYS A 290 0.79 15.49 -6.12
C CYS A 290 -0.23 15.91 -5.04
N GLY A 291 -0.74 17.14 -5.16
CA GLY A 291 -1.80 17.68 -4.31
C GLY A 291 -3.09 17.83 -5.10
N VAL A 292 -4.20 17.28 -4.59
CA VAL A 292 -5.50 17.24 -5.27
C VAL A 292 -6.51 17.97 -4.42
N ILE A 293 -7.10 19.03 -4.97
CA ILE A 293 -7.96 19.97 -4.23
C ILE A 293 -9.43 19.95 -4.69
N SER A 294 -9.79 19.07 -5.62
CA SER A 294 -11.11 19.00 -6.23
C SER A 294 -11.42 17.58 -6.69
N ASP A 295 -12.70 17.31 -6.95
CA ASP A 295 -13.15 16.03 -7.49
C ASP A 295 -12.39 15.61 -8.76
N VAL A 296 -12.12 14.31 -8.87
CA VAL A 296 -11.59 13.67 -10.08
C VAL A 296 -12.68 12.75 -10.62
N LYS A 297 -13.34 13.18 -11.69
CA LYS A 297 -14.59 12.55 -12.16
C LYS A 297 -14.39 11.39 -13.13
N GLU A 298 -13.19 11.25 -13.69
CA GLU A 298 -12.87 10.25 -14.71
C GLU A 298 -11.48 9.65 -14.42
N PRO A 299 -11.22 8.41 -14.87
CA PRO A 299 -9.89 7.80 -14.77
C PRO A 299 -8.82 8.68 -15.41
N ALA A 300 -7.77 9.00 -14.65
CA ALA A 300 -6.73 9.90 -15.10
C ALA A 300 -5.41 9.63 -14.39
N THR A 301 -4.31 10.08 -15.00
CA THR A 301 -3.01 10.19 -14.33
C THR A 301 -2.77 11.65 -13.98
N LEU A 302 -2.74 11.96 -12.69
CA LEU A 302 -2.52 13.29 -12.16
C LEU A 302 -1.10 13.38 -11.60
N LEU A 303 -0.30 14.25 -12.19
CA LEU A 303 1.08 14.48 -11.79
C LEU A 303 1.25 15.88 -11.18
N GLY A 304 2.15 15.98 -10.22
CA GLY A 304 2.71 17.21 -9.68
C GLY A 304 4.21 17.02 -9.47
N ALA A 305 4.93 18.09 -9.15
CA ALA A 305 6.35 18.09 -8.76
C ALA A 305 7.26 17.09 -9.51
N PRO A 306 7.77 17.40 -10.72
CA PRO A 306 9.09 16.91 -11.07
C PRO A 306 10.15 17.85 -10.49
N ALA A 307 11.22 17.28 -9.93
CA ALA A 307 12.44 18.02 -9.72
C ALA A 307 12.96 18.53 -11.07
N ILE A 308 13.05 19.85 -11.20
CA ILE A 308 13.68 20.51 -12.35
C ILE A 308 14.95 21.21 -11.89
N ASN A 309 15.84 21.54 -12.83
CA ASN A 309 17.08 22.24 -12.52
C ASN A 309 16.83 23.50 -11.68
N ALA A 310 17.60 23.69 -10.60
CA ALA A 310 17.38 24.75 -9.61
C ALA A 310 17.26 26.15 -10.23
N LYS A 311 18.08 26.47 -11.24
CA LYS A 311 18.04 27.78 -11.91
C LYS A 311 16.76 27.96 -12.73
N ALA A 312 16.29 26.91 -13.39
CA ALA A 312 15.01 26.91 -14.10
C ALA A 312 13.83 27.02 -13.13
N PHE A 313 13.91 26.33 -11.99
CA PHE A 313 12.90 26.41 -10.93
C PHE A 313 12.75 27.83 -10.36
N MET A 314 13.86 28.47 -9.95
CA MET A 314 13.82 29.83 -9.40
C MET A 314 13.22 30.84 -10.39
N ARG A 315 13.61 30.75 -11.67
CA ARG A 315 13.07 31.62 -12.73
C ARG A 315 11.57 31.41 -12.92
N SER A 316 11.12 30.15 -12.99
CA SER A 316 9.71 29.82 -13.19
C SER A 316 8.86 30.25 -11.98
N SER A 317 9.38 30.05 -10.76
CA SER A 317 8.70 30.43 -9.52
C SER A 317 8.50 31.94 -9.38
N ALA A 318 9.46 32.75 -9.84
CA ALA A 318 9.33 34.21 -9.83
C ALA A 318 8.19 34.72 -10.74
N ILE A 319 7.87 33.98 -11.81
CA ILE A 319 6.78 34.31 -12.74
C ILE A 319 5.43 33.82 -12.21
N PHE A 320 5.41 32.74 -11.43
CA PHE A 320 4.18 32.07 -10.99
C PHE A 320 3.19 33.04 -10.31
N ASN A 321 3.68 33.88 -9.39
CA ASN A 321 2.85 34.89 -8.70
C ASN A 321 2.35 36.02 -9.62
N ARG A 322 2.92 36.17 -10.83
CA ARG A 322 2.52 37.19 -11.83
C ARG A 322 1.56 36.64 -12.89
N LEU A 323 1.28 35.33 -12.89
CA LEU A 323 0.39 34.71 -13.88
C LEU A 323 -0.99 35.40 -13.98
N PRO A 324 -1.66 35.81 -12.88
CA PRO A 324 -2.93 36.53 -12.98
C PRO A 324 -2.82 37.87 -13.73
N ASP A 325 -1.73 38.60 -13.53
CA ASP A 325 -1.49 39.89 -14.19
C ASP A 325 -1.18 39.70 -15.66
N MET A 326 -0.35 38.70 -15.98
CA MET A 326 -0.04 38.32 -17.36
C MET A 326 -1.31 37.87 -18.11
N TYR A 327 -2.19 37.10 -17.47
CA TYR A 327 -3.46 36.68 -18.06
C TYR A 327 -4.36 37.88 -18.38
N ARG A 328 -4.45 38.86 -17.46
CA ARG A 328 -5.17 40.12 -17.70
C ARG A 328 -4.58 40.93 -18.86
N GLN A 329 -3.26 41.07 -18.89
CA GLN A 329 -2.56 41.77 -19.98
C GLN A 329 -2.76 41.07 -21.33
N MET A 330 -2.69 39.75 -21.39
CA MET A 330 -2.98 38.99 -22.61
C MET A 330 -4.41 39.23 -23.11
N GLY A 331 -5.40 39.26 -22.21
CA GLY A 331 -6.78 39.58 -22.57
C GLY A 331 -7.00 41.05 -22.99
N GLN A 332 -6.17 41.99 -22.52
CA GLN A 332 -6.18 43.38 -23.00
C GLN A 332 -5.57 43.47 -24.41
N MET A 333 -4.39 42.88 -24.61
CA MET A 333 -3.72 42.83 -25.91
C MET A 333 -4.61 42.18 -26.98
N GLN A 334 -5.32 41.10 -26.65
CA GLN A 334 -6.22 40.45 -27.60
C GLN A 334 -7.38 41.35 -28.03
N ARG A 335 -7.97 42.13 -27.10
CA ARG A 335 -9.03 43.09 -27.41
C ARG A 335 -8.54 44.23 -28.30
N GLU A 336 -7.36 44.77 -28.02
CA GLU A 336 -6.74 45.82 -28.85
C GLU A 336 -6.45 45.32 -30.27
N ILE A 337 -5.91 44.10 -30.41
CA ILE A 337 -5.66 43.47 -31.72
C ILE A 337 -6.97 43.29 -32.50
N GLU A 338 -8.05 42.84 -31.86
CA GLU A 338 -9.35 42.68 -32.50
C GLU A 338 -9.94 44.02 -32.95
N GLN A 339 -9.76 45.07 -32.16
CA GLN A 339 -10.20 46.42 -32.52
C GLN A 339 -9.41 46.95 -33.73
N LEU A 340 -8.08 46.83 -33.71
CA LEU A 340 -7.23 47.23 -34.84
C LEU A 340 -7.59 46.48 -36.12
N LYS A 341 -7.85 45.17 -36.05
CA LYS A 341 -8.28 44.38 -37.22
C LYS A 341 -9.62 44.87 -37.79
N LYS A 342 -10.57 45.29 -36.95
CA LYS A 342 -11.84 45.87 -37.41
C LYS A 342 -11.64 47.23 -38.10
N GLU A 343 -10.67 48.00 -37.64
CA GLU A 343 -10.32 49.29 -38.23
C GLU A 343 -9.56 49.13 -39.55
N LEU A 344 -8.71 48.10 -39.68
CA LEU A 344 -7.95 47.78 -40.89
C LEU A 344 -8.73 47.01 -41.97
N ASN A 345 -9.80 46.28 -41.60
CA ASN A 345 -10.69 45.58 -42.53
C ASN A 345 -11.91 46.43 -42.97
N LYS A 346 -11.88 47.73 -42.69
CA LYS A 346 -12.75 48.75 -43.31
C LYS A 346 -12.04 49.39 -44.49
#